data_AF-A0A3C0IAR4-F1
#
_entry.id   AF-A0A3C0IAR4-F1
#
_cell.length_a   1.000
_cell.length_b   1.000
_cell.length_c   1.000
_cell.angle_alpha   90.00
_cell.angle_beta   90.00
_cell.angle_gamma   90.00
#
_symmetry.space_group_name_H-M   'P 1'
#
loop_
_entity.id
_entity.type
_entity.pdbx_description
1 polymer ?
#
loop_
_entity_poly.entity_id
_entity_poly.type
_entity_poly.pdbx_seq_one_letter_code
_entity_poly.pdbx_strand_id
1 'polypeptide(L)'
;MRPLTKTYFLLWLVFLGCCFAGCQPTADKQKKQQASQTDEAQNRKQNQIPLLVVGRFDADTTIASVDALRKAYCSGQVYVWQPIKARVDKQFGCTCQSVVNTLQAFQPLAKKNLLVTTLDGLDMRFRTVKIGQIDFFENPQAYPLWMASSEDFDASRDLSTFILTGVTAITRATGNTADARGAMYLVEKVKPYFQQADWVHISNEVSFKPNCVFEATTRFCSKEDHFEVFKALRANIIELTGNHNRDFGDKYYLETLTWYQTNKMQTFGGGKDPEAAQTPLLITLRDGKKVAFVGFNEKCPLAECAKKPNEPGANPYDATRAKQIIEKLRQQDKVAFIIVSVQFGESDAYSPTASQEKICKNLVEFGADLVYGSQAHQVQQVEFYKGKVILYGLGNFIFDQTHKVGVRQGYFLQNYFYKGKIVQSVPVYTFIDDTHRPDIATAAQAQAIRKAIYLDRLLFHTQ
;
A
#
# COMPACT_ATOMS: atom_id res chain seq x y z
N MET A 1 -43.11 25.16 -57.71
CA MET A 1 -43.60 23.80 -57.41
C MET A 1 -43.38 23.53 -55.93
N ARG A 2 -44.44 23.17 -55.19
CA ARG A 2 -44.44 22.85 -53.75
C ARG A 2 -43.85 21.46 -53.50
N PRO A 3 -43.49 21.12 -52.24
CA PRO A 3 -43.77 19.80 -51.71
C PRO A 3 -44.79 19.86 -50.55
N LEU A 4 -45.67 18.86 -50.53
CA LEU A 4 -46.70 18.57 -49.54
C LEU A 4 -46.40 17.20 -48.90
N THR A 5 -46.34 17.20 -47.56
CA THR A 5 -46.84 16.23 -46.55
C THR A 5 -47.04 14.73 -46.87
N LYS A 6 -46.62 13.87 -45.92
CA LYS A 6 -47.37 12.77 -45.25
C LYS A 6 -46.43 11.99 -44.29
N THR A 7 -46.59 12.02 -42.96
CA THR A 7 -47.50 11.23 -42.07
C THR A 7 -47.14 9.73 -41.97
N TYR A 8 -46.71 9.32 -40.77
CA TYR A 8 -46.41 7.94 -40.37
C TYR A 8 -47.66 7.20 -39.86
N PHE A 9 -47.79 5.93 -40.23
CA PHE A 9 -48.83 5.00 -39.76
C PHE A 9 -48.30 4.09 -38.65
N LEU A 10 -49.05 3.99 -37.56
CA LEU A 10 -48.90 3.00 -36.49
C LEU A 10 -49.49 1.66 -36.96
N LEU A 11 -48.80 0.55 -36.67
CA LEU A 11 -49.43 -0.79 -36.62
C LEU A 11 -49.10 -1.46 -35.28
N TRP A 12 -50.17 -1.85 -34.59
CA TRP A 12 -50.19 -2.65 -33.37
C TRP A 12 -50.05 -4.14 -33.71
N LEU A 13 -49.24 -4.86 -32.94
CA LEU A 13 -49.29 -6.32 -32.84
C LEU A 13 -49.29 -6.71 -31.36
N VAL A 14 -50.36 -7.41 -30.98
CA VAL A 14 -50.63 -7.98 -29.67
C VAL A 14 -49.91 -9.33 -29.58
N PHE A 15 -49.19 -9.57 -28.49
CA PHE A 15 -48.89 -10.92 -28.01
C PHE A 15 -49.14 -11.00 -26.49
N LEU A 16 -49.97 -11.96 -26.12
CA LEU A 16 -50.24 -12.38 -24.74
C LEU A 16 -48.96 -12.89 -24.08
N GLY A 17 -48.73 -12.47 -22.83
CA GLY A 17 -47.69 -13.02 -21.96
C GLY A 17 -48.19 -13.10 -20.52
N CYS A 18 -48.19 -14.31 -19.97
CA CYS A 18 -48.80 -14.74 -18.71
C CYS A 18 -48.36 -13.95 -17.45
N CYS A 19 -49.30 -13.80 -16.53
CA CYS A 19 -49.04 -13.42 -15.14
C CYS A 19 -48.17 -14.47 -14.43
N PHE A 20 -46.98 -14.08 -13.98
CA PHE A 20 -46.32 -14.68 -12.83
C PHE A 20 -45.99 -13.57 -11.83
N ALA A 21 -46.66 -13.64 -10.68
CA ALA A 21 -46.35 -12.83 -9.51
C ALA A 21 -44.97 -13.22 -8.97
N GLY A 22 -44.05 -12.26 -8.90
CA GLY A 22 -42.72 -12.42 -8.32
C GLY A 22 -42.29 -11.13 -7.65
N CYS A 23 -42.29 -11.14 -6.31
CA CYS A 23 -42.02 -10.01 -5.42
C CYS A 23 -40.77 -9.19 -5.78
N GLN A 24 -40.97 -7.90 -6.10
CA GLN A 24 -39.92 -6.89 -5.92
C GLN A 24 -39.75 -6.62 -4.42
N PRO A 25 -38.52 -6.56 -3.86
CA PRO A 25 -38.33 -6.18 -2.48
C PRO A 25 -38.60 -4.67 -2.35
N THR A 26 -39.63 -4.33 -1.57
CA THR A 26 -39.96 -2.96 -1.18
C THR A 26 -38.80 -2.30 -0.44
N ALA A 27 -38.70 -0.97 -0.50
CA ALA A 27 -37.69 -0.14 0.14
C ALA A 27 -37.49 -0.38 1.67
N ASP A 28 -38.42 -1.10 2.30
CA ASP A 28 -38.32 -1.57 3.69
C ASP A 28 -37.30 -2.71 3.89
N LYS A 29 -37.00 -3.52 2.86
CA LYS A 29 -35.99 -4.59 2.94
C LYS A 29 -34.55 -4.06 2.91
N GLN A 30 -34.31 -2.95 2.21
CA GLN A 30 -33.00 -2.28 2.25
C GLN A 30 -32.76 -1.58 3.60
N LYS A 31 -33.79 -0.96 4.19
CA LYS A 31 -33.71 -0.47 5.58
C LYS A 31 -33.51 -1.58 6.61
N LYS A 32 -34.12 -2.76 6.43
CA LYS A 32 -33.88 -3.93 7.31
C LYS A 32 -32.51 -4.58 7.13
N GLN A 33 -31.91 -4.57 5.94
CA GLN A 33 -30.52 -5.04 5.75
C GLN A 33 -29.49 -4.04 6.29
N GLN A 34 -29.78 -2.74 6.21
CA GLN A 34 -28.92 -1.70 6.77
C GLN A 34 -29.08 -1.61 8.31
N ALA A 35 -30.29 -1.87 8.83
CA ALA A 35 -30.55 -2.02 10.27
C ALA A 35 -29.99 -3.35 10.83
N SER A 36 -30.02 -4.45 10.08
CA SER A 36 -29.42 -5.72 10.54
C SER A 36 -27.89 -5.71 10.49
N GLN A 37 -27.28 -4.92 9.59
CA GLN A 37 -25.84 -4.66 9.60
C GLN A 37 -25.40 -3.76 10.75
N THR A 38 -26.26 -2.86 11.24
CA THR A 38 -25.98 -2.08 12.46
C THR A 38 -26.20 -2.89 13.74
N ASP A 39 -27.15 -3.84 13.77
CA ASP A 39 -27.46 -4.61 14.97
C ASP A 39 -26.47 -5.77 15.22
N GLU A 40 -25.90 -6.40 14.18
CA GLU A 40 -24.87 -7.44 14.37
C GLU A 40 -23.49 -6.86 14.73
N ALA A 41 -23.19 -5.62 14.32
CA ALA A 41 -22.01 -4.90 14.79
C ALA A 41 -22.14 -4.43 16.26
N GLN A 42 -23.37 -4.34 16.79
CA GLN A 42 -23.68 -3.77 18.10
C GLN A 42 -23.57 -4.75 19.28
N ASN A 43 -23.34 -6.04 19.05
CA ASN A 43 -23.24 -7.02 20.15
C ASN A 43 -21.81 -7.37 20.57
N ARG A 44 -20.84 -6.49 20.29
CA ARG A 44 -19.50 -6.59 20.88
C ARG A 44 -19.54 -6.05 22.30
N LYS A 45 -19.00 -6.84 23.23
CA LYS A 45 -18.79 -6.35 24.59
C LYS A 45 -17.74 -5.24 24.54
N GLN A 46 -18.09 -4.06 25.07
CA GLN A 46 -17.15 -2.96 25.28
C GLN A 46 -15.91 -3.47 26.04
N ASN A 47 -14.76 -2.83 25.81
CA ASN A 47 -13.51 -3.14 26.49
C ASN A 47 -12.93 -4.50 26.07
N GLN A 48 -12.83 -4.73 24.76
CA GLN A 48 -12.13 -5.88 24.19
C GLN A 48 -11.10 -5.43 23.16
N ILE A 49 -10.04 -6.22 22.99
CA ILE A 49 -9.01 -6.05 21.96
C ILE A 49 -8.88 -7.37 21.19
N PRO A 50 -8.61 -7.37 19.87
CA PRO A 50 -8.40 -8.62 19.15
C PRO A 50 -7.17 -9.34 19.70
N LEU A 51 -7.33 -10.63 19.96
CA LEU A 51 -6.23 -11.52 20.28
C LEU A 51 -5.81 -12.17 18.95
N LEU A 52 -4.60 -11.85 18.50
CA LEU A 52 -4.11 -12.15 17.16
C LEU A 52 -3.08 -13.26 17.21
N VAL A 53 -2.98 -13.99 16.10
CA VAL A 53 -1.89 -14.94 15.86
C VAL A 53 -1.08 -14.44 14.68
N VAL A 54 0.24 -14.44 14.81
CA VAL A 54 1.15 -14.06 13.75
C VAL A 54 2.20 -15.11 13.47
N GLY A 55 2.70 -15.10 12.23
CA GLY A 55 3.79 -15.95 11.79
C GLY A 55 4.74 -15.18 10.87
N ARG A 56 5.50 -15.94 10.08
CA ARG A 56 6.39 -15.38 9.05
C ARG A 56 5.67 -14.44 8.09
N PHE A 57 6.32 -13.35 7.72
CA PHE A 57 5.77 -12.29 6.86
C PHE A 57 5.35 -12.77 5.47
N ASP A 58 6.08 -13.75 4.93
CA ASP A 58 6.02 -14.20 3.54
C ASP A 58 5.06 -15.38 3.30
N ALA A 59 4.26 -15.78 4.29
CA ALA A 59 3.32 -16.89 4.17
C ALA A 59 1.89 -16.54 4.60
N ASP A 60 0.93 -16.96 3.78
CA ASP A 60 -0.48 -16.92 4.13
C ASP A 60 -0.82 -18.18 4.95
N THR A 61 -0.95 -18.01 6.27
CA THR A 61 -1.18 -19.11 7.20
C THR A 61 -2.60 -19.07 7.74
N THR A 62 -3.19 -20.25 7.96
CA THR A 62 -4.53 -20.41 8.53
C THR A 62 -4.51 -21.43 9.67
N ILE A 63 -5.16 -21.10 10.78
CA ILE A 63 -5.52 -22.04 11.84
C ILE A 63 -7.00 -22.36 11.71
N ALA A 64 -7.36 -23.65 11.74
CA ALA A 64 -8.72 -24.11 11.46
C ALA A 64 -9.81 -23.50 12.37
N SER A 65 -9.51 -23.28 13.66
CA SER A 65 -10.48 -22.74 14.62
C SER A 65 -9.81 -22.20 15.88
N VAL A 66 -10.57 -21.48 16.71
CA VAL A 66 -10.13 -21.04 18.05
C VAL A 66 -9.76 -22.23 18.94
N ASP A 67 -10.48 -23.35 18.85
CA ASP A 67 -10.13 -24.57 19.60
C ASP A 67 -8.83 -25.20 19.14
N ALA A 68 -8.54 -25.18 17.83
CA ALA A 68 -7.26 -25.65 17.32
C ALA A 68 -6.10 -24.78 17.84
N LEU A 69 -6.27 -23.45 17.85
CA LEU A 69 -5.31 -22.53 18.46
C LEU A 69 -5.14 -22.82 19.96
N ARG A 70 -6.24 -22.98 20.70
CA ARG A 70 -6.19 -23.29 22.14
C ARG A 70 -5.38 -24.56 22.41
N LYS A 71 -5.63 -25.64 21.67
CA LYS A 71 -4.86 -26.90 21.80
C LYS A 71 -3.38 -26.68 21.53
N ALA A 72 -3.03 -25.95 20.46
CA ALA A 72 -1.65 -25.66 20.09
C ALA A 72 -0.94 -24.73 21.11
N TYR A 73 -1.68 -23.80 21.70
CA TYR A 73 -1.18 -22.96 22.79
C TYR A 73 -0.91 -23.78 24.05
N CYS A 74 -1.87 -24.60 24.48
CA CYS A 74 -1.75 -25.42 25.68
C CYS A 74 -0.67 -26.50 25.58
N SER A 75 -0.36 -26.97 24.36
CA SER A 75 0.74 -27.90 24.10
C SER A 75 2.11 -27.21 23.93
N GLY A 76 2.16 -25.87 23.95
CA GLY A 76 3.39 -25.10 23.75
C GLY A 76 3.87 -25.01 22.30
N GLN A 77 3.05 -25.42 21.33
CA GLN A 77 3.38 -25.33 19.89
C GLN A 77 3.28 -23.91 19.32
N VAL A 78 2.59 -23.01 20.04
CA VAL A 78 2.48 -21.59 19.70
C VAL A 78 3.08 -20.77 20.83
N TYR A 79 3.89 -19.78 20.48
CA TYR A 79 4.48 -18.86 21.44
C TYR A 79 3.45 -17.83 21.91
N VAL A 80 3.71 -17.22 23.07
CA VAL A 80 2.91 -16.10 23.57
C VAL A 80 3.79 -14.92 23.92
N TRP A 81 3.33 -13.72 23.55
CA TRP A 81 4.00 -12.49 23.94
C TRP A 81 3.78 -12.26 25.44
N GLN A 82 4.88 -12.11 26.18
CA GLN A 82 4.86 -12.12 27.64
C GLN A 82 3.78 -11.19 28.24
N PRO A 83 3.63 -9.92 27.83
CA PRO A 83 2.76 -8.96 28.51
C PRO A 83 1.29 -9.36 28.57
N ILE A 84 0.84 -10.24 27.66
CA ILE A 84 -0.54 -10.72 27.61
C ILE A 84 -0.70 -12.14 28.15
N LYS A 85 0.40 -12.85 28.43
CA LYS A 85 0.41 -14.28 28.77
C LYS A 85 -0.59 -14.65 29.85
N ALA A 86 -0.60 -13.95 31.00
CA ALA A 86 -1.50 -14.29 32.10
C ALA A 86 -2.98 -14.20 31.71
N ARG A 87 -3.34 -13.22 30.86
CA ARG A 87 -4.71 -13.07 30.35
C ARG A 87 -5.06 -14.16 29.34
N VAL A 88 -4.12 -14.53 28.47
CA VAL A 88 -4.32 -15.62 27.50
C VAL A 88 -4.40 -16.98 28.19
N ASP A 89 -3.54 -17.26 29.18
CA ASP A 89 -3.57 -18.47 29.99
C ASP A 89 -4.94 -18.64 30.67
N LYS A 90 -5.46 -17.55 31.26
CA LYS A 90 -6.80 -17.53 31.86
C LYS A 90 -7.89 -17.79 30.83
N GLN A 91 -7.80 -17.19 29.65
CA GLN A 91 -8.80 -17.34 28.58
C GLN A 91 -8.81 -18.76 27.99
N PHE A 92 -7.65 -19.39 27.86
CA PHE A 92 -7.51 -20.74 27.31
C PHE A 92 -7.59 -21.86 28.35
N GLY A 93 -7.51 -21.53 29.65
CA GLY A 93 -7.61 -22.48 30.76
C GLY A 93 -6.38 -23.37 30.90
N CYS A 94 -5.20 -22.89 30.49
CA CYS A 94 -3.94 -23.62 30.52
C CYS A 94 -2.76 -22.66 30.56
N THR A 95 -1.55 -23.16 30.85
CA THR A 95 -0.33 -22.35 30.90
C THR A 95 0.59 -22.68 29.74
N CYS A 96 0.83 -21.73 28.84
CA CYS A 96 1.84 -21.91 27.79
C CYS A 96 3.26 -21.74 28.35
N GLN A 97 4.17 -22.62 27.94
CA GLN A 97 5.59 -22.59 28.31
C GLN A 97 6.46 -21.84 27.29
N SER A 98 5.98 -21.71 26.04
CA SER A 98 6.67 -21.05 24.94
C SER A 98 6.41 -19.54 24.99
N VAL A 99 7.31 -18.77 25.60
CA VAL A 99 7.12 -17.33 25.85
C VAL A 99 8.20 -16.52 25.14
N VAL A 100 7.82 -15.37 24.57
CA VAL A 100 8.76 -14.36 24.07
C VAL A 100 8.57 -13.03 24.80
N ASN A 101 9.67 -12.42 25.22
CA ASN A 101 9.65 -11.13 25.94
C ASN A 101 9.56 -9.93 24.98
N THR A 102 10.13 -10.05 23.78
CA THR A 102 10.15 -9.00 22.76
C THR A 102 9.84 -9.58 21.39
N LEU A 103 9.32 -8.74 20.50
CA LEU A 103 9.07 -9.13 19.10
C LEU A 103 10.38 -9.40 18.35
N GLN A 104 11.45 -8.68 18.70
CA GLN A 104 12.80 -8.91 18.19
C GLN A 104 13.26 -10.35 18.49
N ALA A 105 13.01 -10.86 19.70
CA ALA A 105 13.34 -12.24 20.05
C ALA A 105 12.52 -13.28 19.26
N PHE A 106 11.30 -12.92 18.83
CA PHE A 106 10.47 -13.80 18.02
C PHE A 106 10.85 -13.81 16.52
N GLN A 107 11.48 -12.76 16.01
CA GLN A 107 11.84 -12.65 14.58
C GLN A 107 12.51 -13.91 14.00
N PRO A 108 13.60 -14.47 14.56
CA PRO A 108 14.21 -15.69 14.03
C PRO A 108 13.30 -16.93 14.19
N LEU A 109 12.43 -16.96 15.20
CA LEU A 109 11.51 -18.06 15.48
C LEU A 109 10.33 -18.09 14.52
N ALA A 110 9.89 -16.94 14.01
CA ALA A 110 8.73 -16.78 13.15
C ALA A 110 8.81 -17.61 11.86
N LYS A 111 10.02 -17.99 11.42
CA LYS A 111 10.25 -18.88 10.27
C LYS A 111 9.45 -20.18 10.34
N LYS A 112 9.26 -20.73 11.55
CA LYS A 112 8.60 -22.03 11.78
C LYS A 112 7.52 -22.01 12.85
N ASN A 113 7.42 -20.92 13.60
CA ASN A 113 6.56 -20.84 14.77
C ASN A 113 5.53 -19.72 14.62
N LEU A 114 4.48 -19.83 15.40
CA LEU A 114 3.44 -18.82 15.53
C LEU A 114 3.54 -18.13 16.89
N LEU A 115 3.04 -16.90 16.97
CA LEU A 115 2.98 -16.09 18.18
C LEU A 115 1.57 -15.57 18.41
N VAL A 116 1.04 -15.79 19.61
CA VAL A 116 -0.16 -15.12 20.11
C VAL A 116 0.23 -13.75 20.69
N THR A 117 -0.43 -12.70 20.22
CA THR A 117 -0.18 -11.30 20.57
C THR A 117 -1.45 -10.44 20.45
N THR A 118 -1.38 -9.15 20.75
CA THR A 118 -2.42 -8.16 20.41
C THR A 118 -1.86 -7.14 19.43
N LEU A 119 -2.67 -6.17 19.00
CA LEU A 119 -2.22 -5.05 18.15
C LEU A 119 -1.01 -4.30 18.73
N ASP A 120 -0.90 -4.17 20.06
CA ASP A 120 0.22 -3.48 20.71
C ASP A 120 1.55 -4.23 20.53
N GLY A 121 1.49 -5.55 20.37
CA GLY A 121 2.62 -6.43 20.11
C GLY A 121 2.72 -6.84 18.64
N LEU A 122 2.29 -5.97 17.72
CA LEU A 122 2.51 -6.14 16.28
C LEU A 122 3.51 -5.13 15.73
N ASP A 123 4.22 -5.58 14.69
CA ASP A 123 4.94 -4.73 13.75
C ASP A 123 4.93 -5.37 12.36
N MET A 124 5.40 -4.62 11.36
CA MET A 124 5.40 -5.00 9.95
C MET A 124 6.17 -6.30 9.63
N ARG A 125 7.00 -6.84 10.53
CA ARG A 125 7.83 -8.02 10.26
C ARG A 125 7.05 -9.33 10.31
N PHE A 126 5.77 -9.31 10.68
CA PHE A 126 4.96 -10.51 10.85
C PHE A 126 3.64 -10.42 10.10
N ARG A 127 3.14 -11.58 9.65
CA ARG A 127 1.86 -11.71 8.98
C ARG A 127 0.82 -12.24 9.94
N THR A 128 -0.39 -11.68 9.93
CA THR A 128 -1.52 -12.27 10.67
C THR A 128 -1.91 -13.61 10.07
N VAL A 129 -2.26 -14.53 10.95
CA VAL A 129 -2.79 -15.84 10.64
C VAL A 129 -4.31 -15.77 10.66
N LYS A 130 -4.95 -16.32 9.62
CA LYS A 130 -6.40 -16.43 9.58
C LYS A 130 -6.89 -17.44 10.61
N ILE A 131 -7.99 -17.13 11.30
CA ILE A 131 -8.68 -18.10 12.16
C ILE A 131 -9.94 -18.56 11.43
N GLY A 132 -10.03 -19.85 11.14
CA GLY A 132 -11.00 -20.38 10.18
C GLY A 132 -10.66 -19.88 8.78
N GLN A 133 -11.45 -18.97 8.23
CA GLN A 133 -11.18 -18.29 6.94
C GLN A 133 -11.12 -16.77 7.10
N ILE A 134 -11.03 -16.29 8.34
CA ILE A 134 -11.22 -14.89 8.67
C ILE A 134 -9.87 -14.28 9.06
N ASP A 135 -9.40 -13.33 8.27
CA ASP A 135 -8.31 -12.43 8.65
C ASP A 135 -8.89 -11.20 9.37
N PHE A 136 -8.23 -10.79 10.46
CA PHE A 136 -8.69 -9.66 11.25
C PHE A 136 -8.69 -8.33 10.48
N PHE A 137 -7.68 -8.08 9.66
CA PHE A 137 -7.54 -6.82 8.91
C PHE A 137 -8.43 -6.80 7.67
N GLU A 138 -8.80 -7.97 7.11
CA GLU A 138 -9.78 -8.08 6.02
C GLU A 138 -11.23 -7.95 6.54
N ASN A 139 -11.57 -8.60 7.66
CA ASN A 139 -12.91 -8.60 8.23
C ASN A 139 -12.88 -8.59 9.77
N PRO A 140 -12.64 -7.42 10.39
CA PRO A 140 -12.58 -7.31 11.85
C PRO A 140 -13.92 -7.60 12.52
N GLN A 141 -15.05 -7.47 11.80
CA GLN A 141 -16.41 -7.73 12.30
C GLN A 141 -16.70 -9.21 12.52
N ALA A 142 -16.23 -10.06 11.62
CA ALA A 142 -16.41 -11.50 11.76
C ALA A 142 -15.28 -12.19 12.54
N TYR A 143 -14.22 -11.48 12.93
CA TYR A 143 -13.06 -12.09 13.58
C TYR A 143 -13.45 -12.76 14.91
N PRO A 144 -13.11 -14.04 15.14
CA PRO A 144 -13.70 -14.81 16.24
C PRO A 144 -12.92 -14.70 17.57
N LEU A 145 -11.73 -14.08 17.57
CA LEU A 145 -10.79 -14.18 18.68
C LEU A 145 -10.52 -12.82 19.34
N TRP A 146 -11.11 -12.64 20.52
CA TRP A 146 -11.07 -11.41 21.30
C TRP A 146 -10.71 -11.68 22.75
N MET A 147 -10.10 -10.71 23.41
CA MET A 147 -9.80 -10.80 24.84
C MET A 147 -10.25 -9.53 25.57
N ALA A 148 -10.68 -9.68 26.83
CA ALA A 148 -11.05 -8.55 27.68
C ALA A 148 -9.85 -7.60 27.85
N SER A 149 -10.06 -6.31 27.64
CA SER A 149 -9.08 -5.21 27.66
C SER A 149 -9.51 -4.13 28.66
N SER A 150 -8.60 -3.25 29.07
CA SER A 150 -8.94 -2.05 29.84
C SER A 150 -9.37 -0.88 28.95
N GLU A 151 -9.00 -0.94 27.67
CA GLU A 151 -9.37 0.04 26.64
C GLU A 151 -10.34 -0.61 25.66
N ASP A 152 -11.31 0.18 25.19
CA ASP A 152 -12.22 -0.20 24.12
C ASP A 152 -11.55 -0.01 22.76
N PHE A 153 -11.65 -1.02 21.88
CA PHE A 153 -11.08 -0.98 20.54
C PHE A 153 -12.18 -1.08 19.47
N ASP A 154 -12.13 -0.17 18.51
CA ASP A 154 -12.95 -0.18 17.31
C ASP A 154 -12.06 0.00 16.09
N ALA A 155 -12.04 -1.00 15.19
CA ALA A 155 -11.23 -0.96 13.97
C ALA A 155 -11.55 0.25 13.07
N SER A 156 -12.82 0.68 13.04
CA SER A 156 -13.25 1.85 12.26
C SER A 156 -12.84 3.18 12.89
N ARG A 157 -12.46 3.20 14.16
CA ARG A 157 -11.97 4.41 14.84
C ARG A 157 -10.45 4.41 14.95
N ASP A 158 -9.88 3.25 15.29
CA ASP A 158 -8.52 3.15 15.81
C ASP A 158 -7.51 2.66 14.76
N LEU A 159 -7.95 2.10 13.63
CA LEU A 159 -7.06 1.72 12.52
C LEU A 159 -7.09 2.76 11.41
N SER A 160 -5.91 3.24 11.02
CA SER A 160 -5.75 4.02 9.79
C SER A 160 -5.17 3.15 8.68
N THR A 161 -5.60 3.35 7.44
CA THR A 161 -5.19 2.53 6.29
C THR A 161 -4.39 3.33 5.27
N PHE A 162 -3.29 2.76 4.79
CA PHE A 162 -2.37 3.41 3.85
C PHE A 162 -1.94 2.47 2.74
N ILE A 163 -2.18 2.86 1.48
CA ILE A 163 -1.69 2.14 0.32
C ILE A 163 -0.38 2.74 -0.16
N LEU A 164 0.65 1.90 -0.31
CA LEU A 164 1.95 2.23 -0.92
C LEU A 164 2.09 1.50 -2.25
N THR A 165 2.15 2.23 -3.36
CA THR A 165 2.35 1.66 -4.70
C THR A 165 3.82 1.68 -5.15
N GLY A 166 4.12 0.87 -6.15
CA GLY A 166 5.30 1.04 -7.00
C GLY A 166 5.10 2.11 -8.09
N VAL A 167 5.85 1.96 -9.18
CA VAL A 167 6.06 2.98 -10.21
C VAL A 167 4.81 3.25 -11.05
N THR A 168 4.50 4.51 -11.28
CA THR A 168 3.43 4.96 -12.17
C THR A 168 3.99 5.92 -13.22
N ALA A 169 3.85 5.53 -14.48
CA ALA A 169 4.15 6.34 -15.65
C ALA A 169 3.14 6.01 -16.77
N ILE A 170 2.11 6.84 -16.91
CA ILE A 170 1.11 6.68 -17.98
C ILE A 170 1.64 7.34 -19.26
N THR A 171 2.54 6.64 -19.93
CA THR A 171 3.23 7.09 -21.15
C THR A 171 3.36 5.91 -22.11
N ARG A 172 3.92 6.13 -23.31
CA ARG A 172 4.25 5.10 -24.30
C ARG A 172 3.09 4.11 -24.49
N ALA A 173 3.30 2.79 -24.35
CA ALA A 173 2.26 1.81 -24.65
C ALA A 173 1.13 1.79 -23.61
N THR A 174 1.39 2.13 -22.34
CA THR A 174 0.35 2.32 -21.32
C THR A 174 -0.53 3.52 -21.65
N GLY A 175 0.07 4.64 -22.07
CA GLY A 175 -0.65 5.83 -22.54
C GLY A 175 -1.48 5.56 -23.80
N ASN A 176 -0.90 4.90 -24.80
CA ASN A 176 -1.63 4.46 -26.01
C ASN A 176 -2.81 3.53 -25.68
N THR A 177 -2.63 2.64 -24.69
CA THR A 177 -3.69 1.75 -24.24
C THR A 177 -4.82 2.53 -23.55
N ALA A 178 -4.49 3.53 -22.74
CA ALA A 178 -5.46 4.42 -22.12
C ALA A 178 -6.24 5.24 -23.17
N ASP A 179 -5.59 5.70 -24.24
CA ASP A 179 -6.27 6.41 -25.33
C ASP A 179 -7.24 5.49 -26.08
N ALA A 180 -6.82 4.25 -26.37
CA ALA A 180 -7.61 3.31 -27.15
C ALA A 180 -8.79 2.72 -26.37
N ARG A 181 -8.65 2.54 -25.05
CA ARG A 181 -9.62 1.83 -24.20
C ARG A 181 -10.28 2.69 -23.12
N GLY A 182 -9.87 3.95 -23.01
CA GLY A 182 -10.22 4.86 -21.92
C GLY A 182 -9.32 4.68 -20.70
N ALA A 183 -9.03 5.79 -20.01
CA ALA A 183 -8.12 5.82 -18.86
C ALA A 183 -8.50 4.82 -17.75
N MET A 184 -9.79 4.60 -17.52
CA MET A 184 -10.29 3.67 -16.48
C MET A 184 -9.92 2.21 -16.72
N TYR A 185 -9.62 1.83 -17.97
CA TYR A 185 -9.15 0.49 -18.30
C TYR A 185 -7.90 0.10 -17.50
N LEU A 186 -7.00 1.07 -17.23
CA LEU A 186 -5.74 0.83 -16.54
C LEU A 186 -5.92 0.37 -15.09
N VAL A 187 -7.03 0.75 -14.45
CA VAL A 187 -7.21 0.53 -13.00
C VAL A 187 -8.37 -0.39 -12.65
N GLU A 188 -9.20 -0.78 -13.62
CA GLU A 188 -10.37 -1.63 -13.42
C GLU A 188 -10.12 -2.83 -12.48
N LYS A 189 -9.00 -3.51 -12.65
CA LYS A 189 -8.65 -4.75 -11.93
C LYS A 189 -8.10 -4.52 -10.52
N VAL A 190 -7.54 -3.34 -10.24
CA VAL A 190 -6.91 -3.02 -8.96
C VAL A 190 -7.73 -2.03 -8.13
N LYS A 191 -8.61 -1.24 -8.76
CA LYS A 191 -9.43 -0.19 -8.14
C LYS A 191 -10.14 -0.64 -6.86
N PRO A 192 -10.73 -1.85 -6.75
CA PRO A 192 -11.41 -2.29 -5.52
C PRO A 192 -10.52 -2.25 -4.27
N TYR A 193 -9.22 -2.51 -4.40
CA TYR A 193 -8.27 -2.52 -3.29
C TYR A 193 -7.98 -1.13 -2.71
N PHE A 194 -8.32 -0.08 -3.44
CA PHE A 194 -8.04 1.32 -3.09
C PHE A 194 -9.23 2.04 -2.45
N GLN A 195 -10.44 1.49 -2.58
CA GLN A 195 -11.67 2.23 -2.25
C GLN A 195 -11.89 2.46 -0.76
N GLN A 196 -11.19 1.76 0.12
CA GLN A 196 -11.38 1.88 1.58
C GLN A 196 -10.18 2.52 2.30
N ALA A 197 -9.11 2.84 1.58
CA ALA A 197 -7.92 3.42 2.17
C ALA A 197 -8.15 4.89 2.62
N ASP A 198 -7.58 5.26 3.76
CA ASP A 198 -7.52 6.66 4.22
C ASP A 198 -6.52 7.45 3.39
N TRP A 199 -5.38 6.82 3.11
CA TRP A 199 -4.25 7.41 2.41
C TRP A 199 -3.85 6.51 1.24
N VAL A 200 -3.75 7.10 0.05
CA VAL A 200 -3.33 6.42 -1.17
C VAL A 200 -2.15 7.17 -1.76
N HIS A 201 -1.01 6.50 -1.73
CA HIS A 201 0.21 6.92 -2.39
C HIS A 201 0.23 6.51 -3.86
N ILE A 202 0.72 7.39 -4.73
CA ILE A 202 1.15 7.07 -6.08
C ILE A 202 2.58 7.59 -6.28
N SER A 203 3.48 6.69 -6.68
CA SER A 203 4.83 7.07 -7.14
C SER A 203 4.76 7.48 -8.60
N ASN A 204 4.64 8.77 -8.87
CA ASN A 204 4.42 9.27 -10.23
C ASN A 204 5.70 9.84 -10.83
N GLU A 205 6.17 9.21 -11.90
CA GLU A 205 7.47 9.47 -12.50
C GLU A 205 7.40 10.48 -13.66
N VAL A 206 6.21 10.79 -14.18
CA VAL A 206 6.05 11.61 -15.40
C VAL A 206 5.15 12.82 -15.16
N SER A 207 5.45 13.97 -15.77
CA SER A 207 4.55 15.14 -15.70
C SER A 207 3.43 15.05 -16.72
N PHE A 208 2.30 15.65 -16.38
CA PHE A 208 1.20 15.85 -17.30
C PHE A 208 1.49 17.05 -18.21
N LYS A 209 1.17 16.90 -19.48
CA LYS A 209 1.39 17.94 -20.50
C LYS A 209 0.18 18.01 -21.44
N PRO A 210 -0.41 19.19 -21.66
CA PRO A 210 -1.36 19.39 -22.74
C PRO A 210 -0.76 19.00 -24.10
N ASN A 211 -1.54 18.28 -24.91
CA ASN A 211 -1.10 17.73 -26.20
C ASN A 211 0.19 16.89 -26.06
N CYS A 212 0.30 16.07 -25.01
CA CYS A 212 1.35 15.06 -24.92
C CYS A 212 1.24 14.10 -26.11
N VAL A 213 2.36 13.86 -26.78
CA VAL A 213 2.50 12.88 -27.86
C VAL A 213 3.45 11.80 -27.35
N PHE A 214 3.03 10.55 -27.39
CA PHE A 214 3.85 9.44 -26.97
C PHE A 214 4.84 9.09 -28.09
N GLU A 215 6.09 9.52 -27.92
CA GLU A 215 7.17 9.26 -28.86
C GLU A 215 7.93 7.98 -28.49
N ALA A 216 8.63 7.39 -29.46
CA ALA A 216 9.55 6.28 -29.23
C ALA A 216 10.92 6.78 -28.71
N THR A 217 10.90 7.68 -27.72
CA THR A 217 12.08 8.24 -27.06
C THR A 217 12.06 7.91 -25.56
N THR A 218 13.13 8.26 -24.84
CA THR A 218 13.19 8.18 -23.37
C THR A 218 12.73 9.49 -22.71
N ARG A 219 11.90 10.28 -23.40
CA ARG A 219 11.26 11.48 -22.85
C ARG A 219 9.78 11.20 -22.69
N PHE A 220 9.26 11.36 -21.48
CA PHE A 220 7.93 10.93 -21.11
C PHE A 220 7.05 12.08 -20.65
N CYS A 221 5.78 12.01 -21.04
CA CYS A 221 4.71 12.83 -20.50
C CYS A 221 3.45 11.98 -20.37
N SER A 222 2.49 12.44 -19.58
CA SER A 222 1.12 11.92 -19.57
C SER A 222 0.16 12.93 -20.17
N LYS A 223 -0.95 12.45 -20.75
CA LYS A 223 -2.04 13.31 -21.22
C LYS A 223 -2.93 13.73 -20.06
N GLU A 224 -3.54 14.91 -20.17
CA GLU A 224 -4.39 15.49 -19.14
C GLU A 224 -5.52 14.54 -18.70
N ASP A 225 -6.22 13.94 -19.66
CA ASP A 225 -7.33 13.01 -19.43
C ASP A 225 -6.91 11.76 -18.64
N HIS A 226 -5.62 11.40 -18.66
CA HIS A 226 -5.10 10.26 -17.91
C HIS A 226 -5.00 10.56 -16.41
N PHE A 227 -5.09 11.82 -15.99
CA PHE A 227 -5.12 12.21 -14.57
C PHE A 227 -6.33 11.61 -13.84
N GLU A 228 -7.42 11.30 -14.54
CA GLU A 228 -8.59 10.62 -13.96
C GLU A 228 -8.24 9.27 -13.34
N VAL A 229 -7.17 8.60 -13.78
CA VAL A 229 -6.65 7.38 -13.14
C VAL A 229 -6.35 7.61 -11.66
N PHE A 230 -5.75 8.76 -11.32
CA PHE A 230 -5.31 9.06 -9.96
C PHE A 230 -6.52 9.35 -9.07
N LYS A 231 -7.52 10.06 -9.62
CA LYS A 231 -8.81 10.26 -8.95
C LYS A 231 -9.57 8.96 -8.73
N ALA A 232 -9.59 8.07 -9.72
CA ALA A 232 -10.27 6.77 -9.63
C ALA A 232 -9.65 5.85 -8.56
N LEU A 233 -8.34 5.94 -8.36
CA LEU A 233 -7.62 5.28 -7.26
C LEU A 233 -7.72 6.01 -5.93
N ARG A 234 -8.36 7.19 -5.89
CA ARG A 234 -8.46 8.06 -4.70
C ARG A 234 -7.10 8.50 -4.17
N ALA A 235 -6.12 8.69 -5.06
CA ALA A 235 -4.79 9.18 -4.71
C ALA A 235 -4.89 10.51 -3.94
N ASN A 236 -4.15 10.61 -2.85
CA ASN A 236 -4.06 11.83 -2.05
C ASN A 236 -2.63 12.13 -1.57
N ILE A 237 -1.68 11.24 -1.87
CA ILE A 237 -0.25 11.43 -1.70
C ILE A 237 0.43 11.09 -3.02
N ILE A 238 1.24 12.01 -3.55
CA ILE A 238 2.02 11.82 -4.77
C ILE A 238 3.51 11.96 -4.43
N GLU A 239 4.28 10.93 -4.73
CA GLU A 239 5.72 10.97 -4.62
C GLU A 239 6.33 11.47 -5.94
N LEU A 240 7.30 12.38 -5.82
CA LEU A 240 7.95 13.07 -6.93
C LEU A 240 9.47 12.91 -6.91
N THR A 241 9.94 11.75 -6.46
CA THR A 241 11.37 11.40 -6.52
C THR A 241 11.86 11.15 -7.95
N GLY A 242 10.92 11.08 -8.92
CA GLY A 242 11.05 10.78 -10.34
C GLY A 242 12.16 11.46 -11.10
N ASN A 243 12.90 10.67 -11.88
CA ASN A 243 13.86 11.19 -12.87
C ASN A 243 13.16 11.81 -14.09
N HIS A 244 11.99 11.30 -14.49
CA HIS A 244 11.29 11.74 -15.70
C HIS A 244 10.26 12.86 -15.48
N ASN A 245 10.12 13.41 -14.27
CA ASN A 245 9.12 14.45 -14.03
C ASN A 245 9.45 15.76 -14.78
N ARG A 246 10.73 15.99 -15.15
CA ARG A 246 11.19 17.22 -15.84
C ARG A 246 11.53 17.03 -17.32
N ASP A 247 11.14 15.92 -17.95
CA ASP A 247 11.48 15.62 -19.35
C ASP A 247 11.02 16.66 -20.39
N PHE A 248 9.94 17.38 -20.08
CA PHE A 248 9.40 18.47 -20.90
C PHE A 248 9.61 19.86 -20.27
N GLY A 249 10.53 19.95 -19.30
CA GLY A 249 10.95 21.20 -18.66
C GLY A 249 10.04 21.68 -17.53
N ASP A 250 10.47 22.78 -16.91
CA ASP A 250 9.93 23.29 -15.65
C ASP A 250 8.47 23.70 -15.74
N LYS A 251 8.03 24.19 -16.90
CA LYS A 251 6.64 24.61 -17.12
C LYS A 251 5.65 23.49 -16.78
N TYR A 252 5.80 22.31 -17.41
CA TYR A 252 4.84 21.22 -17.24
C TYR A 252 4.98 20.51 -15.89
N TYR A 253 6.19 20.51 -15.31
CA TYR A 253 6.38 20.08 -13.93
C TYR A 253 5.59 20.95 -12.95
N LEU A 254 5.71 22.28 -13.07
CA LEU A 254 5.02 23.24 -12.20
C LEU A 254 3.50 23.22 -12.43
N GLU A 255 3.02 23.12 -13.67
CA GLU A 255 1.60 22.95 -13.98
C GLU A 255 1.04 21.66 -13.36
N THR A 256 1.78 20.55 -13.46
CA THR A 256 1.43 19.27 -12.83
C THR A 256 1.36 19.38 -11.31
N LEU A 257 2.32 20.09 -10.68
CA LEU A 257 2.27 20.39 -9.24
C LEU A 257 1.00 21.16 -8.86
N THR A 258 0.62 22.18 -9.65
CA THR A 258 -0.62 22.95 -9.43
C THR A 258 -1.86 22.07 -9.56
N TRP A 259 -1.87 21.10 -10.47
CA TRP A 259 -2.98 20.14 -10.57
C TRP A 259 -3.10 19.25 -9.34
N TYR A 260 -1.99 18.73 -8.80
CA TYR A 260 -2.05 17.96 -7.55
C TYR A 260 -2.68 18.79 -6.43
N GLN A 261 -2.23 20.03 -6.25
CA GLN A 261 -2.77 20.94 -5.24
C GLN A 261 -4.27 21.20 -5.43
N THR A 262 -4.69 21.50 -6.66
CA THR A 262 -6.10 21.77 -7.00
C THR A 262 -6.99 20.56 -6.75
N ASN A 263 -6.46 19.35 -6.90
CA ASN A 263 -7.15 18.09 -6.65
C ASN A 263 -6.93 17.54 -5.23
N LYS A 264 -6.38 18.34 -4.30
CA LYS A 264 -6.14 17.98 -2.89
C LYS A 264 -5.20 16.76 -2.73
N MET A 265 -4.28 16.59 -3.68
CA MET A 265 -3.21 15.60 -3.62
C MET A 265 -1.95 16.26 -3.07
N GLN A 266 -1.45 15.75 -1.95
CA GLN A 266 -0.25 16.26 -1.30
C GLN A 266 0.99 15.64 -1.94
N THR A 267 2.10 16.37 -2.00
CA THR A 267 3.32 15.92 -2.66
C THR A 267 4.49 15.81 -1.69
N PHE A 268 5.45 14.93 -1.98
CA PHE A 268 6.75 14.88 -1.30
C PHE A 268 7.85 14.35 -2.22
N GLY A 269 9.12 14.54 -1.84
CA GLY A 269 10.27 14.05 -2.60
C GLY A 269 10.62 14.88 -3.84
N GLY A 270 9.85 15.94 -4.12
CA GLY A 270 10.08 16.92 -5.16
C GLY A 270 9.20 18.16 -4.94
N GLY A 271 9.55 19.28 -5.57
CA GLY A 271 8.86 20.55 -5.36
C GLY A 271 9.23 21.62 -6.38
N LYS A 272 8.60 22.80 -6.23
CA LYS A 272 8.80 23.96 -7.12
C LYS A 272 10.20 24.60 -7.05
N ASP A 273 10.95 24.27 -5.99
CA ASP A 273 12.29 24.75 -5.69
C ASP A 273 12.96 23.75 -4.70
N PRO A 274 14.27 23.87 -4.39
CA PRO A 274 14.95 22.95 -3.48
C PRO A 274 14.39 22.93 -2.05
N GLU A 275 13.82 24.03 -1.56
CA GLU A 275 13.24 24.11 -0.22
C GLU A 275 11.92 23.33 -0.14
N ALA A 276 11.06 23.48 -1.15
CA ALA A 276 9.85 22.69 -1.28
C ALA A 276 10.17 21.20 -1.50
N ALA A 277 11.16 20.88 -2.33
CA ALA A 277 11.54 19.50 -2.63
C ALA A 277 12.01 18.73 -1.39
N GLN A 278 12.80 19.37 -0.52
CA GLN A 278 13.30 18.74 0.71
C GLN A 278 12.28 18.74 1.87
N THR A 279 11.14 19.42 1.73
CA THR A 279 10.15 19.52 2.81
C THR A 279 9.43 18.18 2.99
N PRO A 280 9.49 17.56 4.19
CA PRO A 280 8.75 16.34 4.45
C PRO A 280 7.23 16.57 4.42
N LEU A 281 6.48 15.58 3.93
CA LEU A 281 5.03 15.56 4.09
C LEU A 281 4.68 14.92 5.44
N LEU A 282 3.80 15.57 6.20
CA LEU A 282 3.23 15.01 7.43
C LEU A 282 1.75 14.73 7.23
N ILE A 283 1.34 13.47 7.37
CA ILE A 283 -0.08 13.10 7.46
C ILE A 283 -0.45 12.82 8.91
N THR A 284 -1.73 13.01 9.24
CA THR A 284 -2.27 12.71 10.57
C THR A 284 -3.15 11.46 10.50
N LEU A 285 -2.83 10.48 11.32
CA LEU A 285 -3.59 9.24 11.48
C LEU A 285 -4.87 9.50 12.30
N ARG A 286 -5.81 8.55 12.30
CA ARG A 286 -7.08 8.65 13.05
C ARG A 286 -6.86 8.79 14.57
N ASP A 287 -5.77 8.23 15.09
CA ASP A 287 -5.34 8.33 16.49
C ASP A 287 -4.62 9.66 16.84
N GLY A 288 -4.50 10.58 15.88
CA GLY A 288 -3.85 11.88 16.03
C GLY A 288 -2.32 11.85 15.98
N LYS A 289 -1.69 10.68 15.81
CA LYS A 289 -0.25 10.57 15.54
C LYS A 289 0.04 10.96 14.10
N LYS A 290 1.29 11.35 13.83
CA LYS A 290 1.74 11.77 12.51
C LYS A 290 2.68 10.75 11.89
N VAL A 291 2.55 10.57 10.58
CA VAL A 291 3.51 9.84 9.74
C VAL A 291 4.20 10.84 8.84
N ALA A 292 5.53 10.82 8.84
CA ALA A 292 6.34 11.66 7.97
C ALA A 292 6.79 10.90 6.74
N PHE A 293 6.75 11.55 5.59
CA PHE A 293 7.28 11.07 4.32
C PHE A 293 8.44 11.95 3.87
N VAL A 294 9.55 11.33 3.55
CA VAL A 294 10.72 11.98 2.96
C VAL A 294 11.07 11.24 1.67
N GLY A 295 11.45 11.98 0.63
CA GLY A 295 11.85 11.39 -0.64
C GLY A 295 13.15 11.97 -1.15
N PHE A 296 13.93 11.13 -1.82
CA PHE A 296 15.19 11.49 -2.43
C PHE A 296 15.35 10.84 -3.81
N ASN A 297 16.15 11.47 -4.67
CA ASN A 297 16.68 10.87 -5.88
C ASN A 297 18.22 10.76 -5.74
N GLU A 298 18.75 9.54 -5.86
CA GLU A 298 20.17 9.25 -5.65
C GLU A 298 21.06 9.83 -6.76
N LYS A 299 20.64 9.68 -8.02
CA LYS A 299 21.53 9.83 -9.18
C LYS A 299 21.30 11.13 -9.94
N CYS A 300 20.08 11.63 -9.97
CA CYS A 300 19.69 12.79 -10.77
C CYS A 300 20.17 12.72 -12.25
N PRO A 301 20.00 11.59 -12.97
CA PRO A 301 20.66 11.34 -14.25
C PRO A 301 20.23 12.27 -15.40
N LEU A 302 19.06 12.91 -15.30
CA LEU A 302 18.47 13.73 -16.35
C LEU A 302 18.50 15.23 -16.02
N ALA A 303 19.30 15.63 -15.02
CA ALA A 303 19.30 16.97 -14.46
C ALA A 303 17.92 17.41 -13.92
N GLU A 304 17.13 16.45 -13.44
CA GLU A 304 15.77 16.64 -12.96
C GLU A 304 15.68 17.17 -11.52
N CYS A 305 16.79 17.14 -10.77
CA CYS A 305 16.76 17.45 -9.36
C CYS A 305 16.80 18.95 -9.11
N ALA A 306 16.05 19.40 -8.10
CA ALA A 306 16.05 20.78 -7.63
C ALA A 306 17.38 21.09 -6.93
N LYS A 307 18.36 21.63 -7.67
CA LYS A 307 19.72 21.91 -7.16
C LYS A 307 19.97 23.40 -6.95
N LYS A 308 19.27 24.28 -7.66
CA LYS A 308 19.46 25.74 -7.64
C LYS A 308 18.22 26.50 -7.18
N PRO A 309 18.35 27.76 -6.70
CA PRO A 309 17.19 28.60 -6.40
C PRO A 309 16.24 28.69 -7.60
N ASN A 310 14.95 28.58 -7.35
CA ASN A 310 13.88 28.58 -8.37
C ASN A 310 13.95 27.44 -9.41
N GLU A 311 14.76 26.41 -9.16
CA GLU A 311 14.79 25.21 -9.99
C GLU A 311 13.86 24.14 -9.38
N PRO A 312 12.75 23.78 -10.06
CA PRO A 312 11.88 22.72 -9.57
C PRO A 312 12.51 21.35 -9.78
N GLY A 313 11.95 20.33 -9.14
CA GLY A 313 12.36 18.95 -9.37
C GLY A 313 12.43 18.08 -8.14
N ALA A 314 12.99 16.89 -8.32
CA ALA A 314 13.20 15.92 -7.26
C ALA A 314 14.23 16.42 -6.23
N ASN A 315 14.08 15.98 -4.98
CA ASN A 315 15.03 16.27 -3.91
C ASN A 315 16.29 15.40 -4.07
N PRO A 316 17.48 15.97 -4.33
CA PRO A 316 18.69 15.17 -4.47
C PRO A 316 19.09 14.54 -3.12
N TYR A 317 19.53 13.28 -3.15
CA TYR A 317 20.06 12.62 -1.96
C TYR A 317 21.40 13.24 -1.53
N ASP A 318 21.46 13.68 -0.29
CA ASP A 318 22.70 14.02 0.41
C ASP A 318 22.62 13.42 1.82
N ALA A 319 23.61 12.61 2.20
CA ALA A 319 23.55 11.82 3.43
C ALA A 319 23.50 12.71 4.69
N THR A 320 24.25 13.82 4.70
CA THR A 320 24.28 14.75 5.83
C THR A 320 22.93 15.43 6.01
N ARG A 321 22.34 15.92 4.92
CA ARG A 321 21.01 16.54 4.92
C ARG A 321 19.92 15.54 5.27
N ALA A 322 19.97 14.33 4.72
CA ALA A 322 19.02 13.27 5.02
C ALA A 322 19.02 12.95 6.52
N LYS A 323 20.20 12.83 7.13
CA LYS A 323 20.36 12.66 8.58
C LYS A 323 19.70 13.80 9.35
N GLN A 324 20.02 15.05 9.02
CA GLN A 324 19.46 16.23 9.69
C GLN A 324 17.93 16.29 9.59
N ILE A 325 17.36 16.01 8.42
CA ILE A 325 15.91 16.00 8.22
C ILE A 325 15.25 14.93 9.11
N ILE A 326 15.77 13.70 9.10
CA ILE A 326 15.18 12.59 9.84
C ILE A 326 15.34 12.78 11.35
N GLU A 327 16.51 13.21 11.83
CA GLU A 327 16.72 13.52 13.25
C GLU A 327 15.79 14.65 13.73
N LYS A 328 15.60 15.70 12.91
CA LYS A 328 14.63 16.76 13.21
C LYS A 328 13.21 16.22 13.29
N LEU A 329 12.80 15.35 12.37
CA LEU A 329 11.47 14.72 12.39
C LEU A 329 11.25 13.86 13.64
N ARG A 330 12.28 13.14 14.11
CA ARG A 330 12.22 12.37 15.36
C ARG A 330 12.01 13.21 16.60
N GLN A 331 12.43 14.47 16.57
CA GLN A 331 12.24 15.41 17.68
C GLN A 331 10.89 16.15 17.61
N GLN A 332 10.15 16.04 16.50
CA GLN A 332 8.87 16.73 16.35
C GLN A 332 7.75 16.04 17.12
N ASP A 333 6.88 16.85 17.73
CA ASP A 333 5.72 16.36 18.45
C ASP A 333 4.80 15.52 17.55
N LYS A 334 4.31 14.41 18.11
CA LYS A 334 3.39 13.44 17.49
C LYS A 334 3.92 12.69 16.26
N VAL A 335 5.10 12.98 15.71
CA VAL A 335 5.68 12.18 14.63
C VAL A 335 6.07 10.80 15.16
N ALA A 336 5.24 9.80 14.86
CA ALA A 336 5.37 8.45 15.39
C ALA A 336 6.06 7.49 14.42
N PHE A 337 5.99 7.79 13.10
CA PHE A 337 6.52 6.92 12.07
C PHE A 337 7.16 7.74 10.94
N ILE A 338 8.32 7.32 10.44
CA ILE A 338 9.02 7.98 9.33
C ILE A 338 9.21 6.99 8.18
N ILE A 339 8.62 7.34 7.03
CA ILE A 339 8.73 6.62 5.76
C ILE A 339 9.71 7.39 4.86
N VAL A 340 10.73 6.71 4.36
CA VAL A 340 11.69 7.31 3.43
C VAL A 340 11.68 6.55 2.11
N SER A 341 11.57 7.31 1.02
CA SER A 341 11.67 6.81 -0.35
C SER A 341 12.97 7.27 -0.98
N VAL A 342 13.56 6.43 -1.81
CA VAL A 342 14.73 6.80 -2.61
C VAL A 342 14.57 6.25 -4.01
N GLN A 343 14.56 7.12 -5.02
CA GLN A 343 14.80 6.68 -6.38
C GLN A 343 16.29 6.40 -6.57
N PHE A 344 16.59 5.15 -6.89
CA PHE A 344 17.94 4.69 -7.18
C PHE A 344 18.19 4.64 -8.69
N GLY A 345 19.45 4.49 -9.08
CA GLY A 345 19.75 4.10 -10.46
C GLY A 345 19.08 2.76 -10.82
N GLU A 346 18.53 2.68 -12.02
CA GLU A 346 17.82 1.48 -12.50
C GLU A 346 18.70 0.23 -12.45
N SER A 347 18.12 -0.88 -11.97
CA SER A 347 18.77 -2.18 -11.91
C SER A 347 17.74 -3.29 -12.10
N ASP A 348 17.86 -4.04 -13.19
CA ASP A 348 17.01 -5.20 -13.51
C ASP A 348 17.44 -6.45 -12.72
N ALA A 349 17.50 -6.34 -11.39
CA ALA A 349 17.92 -7.41 -10.51
C ALA A 349 17.03 -7.47 -9.26
N TYR A 350 16.69 -8.68 -8.81
CA TYR A 350 15.97 -8.87 -7.55
C TYR A 350 16.83 -8.48 -6.33
N SER A 351 18.15 -8.69 -6.42
CA SER A 351 19.06 -8.23 -5.37
C SER A 351 19.32 -6.73 -5.51
N PRO A 352 19.33 -5.98 -4.41
CA PRO A 352 19.76 -4.59 -4.45
C PRO A 352 21.23 -4.47 -4.82
N THR A 353 21.61 -3.31 -5.35
CA THR A 353 23.01 -2.93 -5.51
C THR A 353 23.64 -2.57 -4.17
N ALA A 354 24.97 -2.59 -4.08
CA ALA A 354 25.67 -2.17 -2.86
C ALA A 354 25.37 -0.71 -2.45
N SER A 355 25.08 0.18 -3.42
CA SER A 355 24.68 1.56 -3.13
C SER A 355 23.31 1.61 -2.47
N GLN A 356 22.34 0.86 -3.02
CA GLN A 356 20.99 0.72 -2.46
C GLN A 356 21.05 0.22 -1.02
N GLU A 357 21.78 -0.87 -0.76
CA GLU A 357 21.94 -1.42 0.59
C GLU A 357 22.52 -0.40 1.56
N LYS A 358 23.62 0.27 1.16
CA LYS A 358 24.30 1.26 2.00
C LYS A 358 23.38 2.45 2.34
N ILE A 359 22.69 3.00 1.35
CA ILE A 359 21.83 4.17 1.53
C ILE A 359 20.62 3.78 2.40
N CYS A 360 19.94 2.67 2.10
CA CYS A 360 18.79 2.23 2.89
C CYS A 360 19.15 1.97 4.35
N LYS A 361 20.28 1.30 4.61
CA LYS A 361 20.77 1.05 5.97
C LYS A 361 21.10 2.36 6.69
N ASN A 362 21.79 3.29 6.04
CA ASN A 362 22.06 4.61 6.61
C ASN A 362 20.77 5.35 6.99
N LEU A 363 19.74 5.32 6.13
CA LEU A 363 18.46 5.97 6.42
C LEU A 363 17.75 5.35 7.63
N VAL A 364 17.82 4.02 7.80
CA VAL A 364 17.36 3.34 9.02
C VAL A 364 18.16 3.81 10.24
N GLU A 365 19.50 3.88 10.14
CA GLU A 365 20.36 4.38 11.23
C GLU A 365 20.06 5.83 11.62
N PHE A 366 19.71 6.69 10.65
CA PHE A 366 19.29 8.06 10.91
C PHE A 366 17.91 8.15 11.58
N GLY A 367 17.19 7.03 11.58
CA GLY A 367 15.91 6.89 12.26
C GLY A 367 14.74 6.80 11.31
N ALA A 368 14.84 6.25 10.10
CA ALA A 368 13.65 5.84 9.34
C ALA A 368 13.02 4.57 9.94
N ASP A 369 11.69 4.43 9.87
CA ASP A 369 11.00 3.18 10.27
C ASP A 369 10.78 2.23 9.09
N LEU A 370 10.56 2.80 7.91
CA LEU A 370 10.41 2.10 6.65
C LEU A 370 11.19 2.86 5.59
N VAL A 371 12.06 2.15 4.87
CA VAL A 371 12.73 2.67 3.69
C VAL A 371 12.27 1.87 2.48
N TYR A 372 11.98 2.54 1.37
CA TYR A 372 11.73 1.84 0.12
C TYR A 372 12.48 2.46 -1.07
N GLY A 373 12.98 1.59 -1.93
CA GLY A 373 13.46 1.97 -3.24
C GLY A 373 12.27 2.31 -4.12
N SER A 374 12.11 3.60 -4.35
CA SER A 374 11.14 4.10 -5.31
C SER A 374 11.64 3.84 -6.71
N GLN A 375 10.70 3.68 -7.65
CA GLN A 375 11.00 3.62 -9.07
C GLN A 375 11.93 2.48 -9.52
N ALA A 376 12.10 1.47 -8.66
CA ALA A 376 12.58 0.17 -9.10
C ALA A 376 11.51 -0.45 -10.00
N HIS A 377 11.72 -0.44 -11.31
CA HIS A 377 10.79 -1.02 -12.29
C HIS A 377 10.62 -2.54 -12.15
N GLN A 378 11.41 -3.19 -11.30
CA GLN A 378 11.30 -4.59 -10.93
C GLN A 378 11.19 -4.72 -9.40
N VAL A 379 10.43 -5.72 -8.94
CA VAL A 379 10.41 -6.08 -7.52
C VAL A 379 11.80 -6.49 -7.04
N GLN A 380 12.23 -5.95 -5.89
CA GLN A 380 13.51 -6.31 -5.28
C GLN A 380 13.31 -6.87 -3.87
N GLN A 381 14.39 -7.43 -3.32
CA GLN A 381 14.41 -8.08 -2.02
C GLN A 381 13.83 -7.20 -0.90
N VAL A 382 13.33 -7.86 0.14
CA VAL A 382 12.93 -7.22 1.38
C VAL A 382 13.90 -7.64 2.48
N GLU A 383 14.35 -6.66 3.25
CA GLU A 383 15.25 -6.85 4.37
C GLU A 383 14.65 -6.26 5.63
N PHE A 384 14.70 -7.03 6.72
CA PHE A 384 14.49 -6.47 8.05
C PHE A 384 15.86 -6.08 8.58
N TYR A 385 16.02 -4.83 9.00
CA TYR A 385 17.29 -4.27 9.47
C TYR A 385 17.05 -3.42 10.72
N LYS A 386 17.71 -3.76 11.82
CA LYS A 386 17.54 -3.24 13.19
C LYS A 386 16.08 -3.11 13.63
N GLY A 387 15.28 -4.13 13.29
CA GLY A 387 13.85 -4.17 13.57
C GLY A 387 13.00 -3.21 12.73
N LYS A 388 13.57 -2.59 11.69
CA LYS A 388 12.90 -1.77 10.68
C LYS A 388 12.82 -2.52 9.35
N VAL A 389 12.04 -2.00 8.41
CA VAL A 389 11.80 -2.66 7.12
C VAL A 389 12.40 -1.86 5.97
N ILE A 390 13.12 -2.56 5.10
CA ILE A 390 13.65 -2.05 3.85
C ILE A 390 12.99 -2.82 2.70
N LEU A 391 12.29 -2.10 1.83
CA LEU A 391 11.70 -2.62 0.59
C LEU A 391 12.54 -2.13 -0.58
N TYR A 392 13.49 -2.92 -1.09
CA TYR A 392 14.42 -2.39 -2.08
C TYR A 392 13.77 -1.97 -3.41
N GLY A 393 12.59 -2.52 -3.73
CA GLY A 393 11.83 -2.15 -4.92
C GLY A 393 10.45 -2.80 -4.96
N LEU A 394 9.42 -2.02 -5.29
CA LEU A 394 8.03 -2.48 -5.39
C LEU A 394 7.64 -2.91 -6.82
N GLY A 395 8.48 -2.65 -7.83
CA GLY A 395 8.17 -2.92 -9.22
C GLY A 395 7.23 -1.90 -9.85
N ASN A 396 6.90 -2.13 -11.12
CA ASN A 396 5.93 -1.31 -11.83
C ASN A 396 4.52 -1.51 -11.26
N PHE A 397 3.82 -0.41 -11.00
CA PHE A 397 2.39 -0.40 -10.70
C PHE A 397 1.57 -0.11 -11.96
N ILE A 398 1.78 1.03 -12.62
CA ILE A 398 1.15 1.38 -13.91
C ILE A 398 2.25 1.87 -14.84
N PHE A 399 2.83 0.95 -15.62
CA PHE A 399 3.83 1.26 -16.66
C PHE A 399 3.83 0.16 -17.74
N ASP A 400 4.58 0.36 -18.82
CA ASP A 400 4.48 -0.44 -20.03
C ASP A 400 5.62 -1.45 -20.25
N GLN A 401 6.54 -1.58 -19.30
CA GLN A 401 7.69 -2.46 -19.48
C GLN A 401 7.28 -3.94 -19.39
N THR A 402 7.33 -4.64 -20.52
CA THR A 402 7.04 -6.08 -20.62
C THR A 402 8.21 -6.92 -21.15
N HIS A 403 9.36 -6.29 -21.41
CA HIS A 403 10.51 -6.91 -22.08
C HIS A 403 11.22 -8.02 -21.28
N LYS A 404 11.01 -8.07 -19.96
CA LYS A 404 11.52 -9.12 -19.05
C LYS A 404 10.44 -9.49 -18.03
N VAL A 405 10.51 -10.70 -17.49
CA VAL A 405 9.56 -11.14 -16.44
C VAL A 405 9.67 -10.27 -15.18
N GLY A 406 10.89 -9.85 -14.78
CA GLY A 406 11.12 -9.06 -13.57
C GLY A 406 10.39 -7.70 -13.57
N VAL A 407 10.40 -6.98 -14.70
CA VAL A 407 9.75 -5.67 -14.83
C VAL A 407 8.23 -5.74 -14.97
N ARG A 408 7.70 -6.94 -15.25
CA ARG A 408 6.26 -7.23 -15.26
C ARG A 408 5.73 -7.52 -13.87
N GLN A 409 6.60 -7.87 -12.93
CA GLN A 409 6.22 -8.16 -11.56
C GLN A 409 6.15 -6.87 -10.75
N GLY A 410 5.11 -6.75 -9.94
CA GLY A 410 4.94 -5.64 -9.01
C GLY A 410 4.18 -6.06 -7.77
N TYR A 411 4.11 -5.17 -6.80
CA TYR A 411 3.13 -5.22 -5.73
C TYR A 411 2.86 -3.83 -5.18
N PHE A 412 1.70 -3.67 -4.55
CA PHE A 412 1.44 -2.55 -3.65
C PHE A 412 1.14 -3.10 -2.25
N LEU A 413 1.39 -2.29 -1.23
CA LEU A 413 1.15 -2.66 0.16
C LEU A 413 -0.12 -1.98 0.68
N GLN A 414 -1.02 -2.75 1.28
CA GLN A 414 -2.06 -2.22 2.16
C GLN A 414 -1.54 -2.28 3.60
N ASN A 415 -1.27 -1.12 4.17
CA ASN A 415 -0.70 -0.96 5.50
C ASN A 415 -1.78 -0.52 6.48
N TYR A 416 -1.73 -1.08 7.69
CA TYR A 416 -2.64 -0.77 8.79
C TYR A 416 -1.83 -0.15 9.91
N PHE A 417 -2.21 1.07 10.30
CA PHE A 417 -1.63 1.79 11.41
C PHE A 417 -2.49 1.70 12.65
N TYR A 418 -1.85 1.50 13.80
CA TYR A 418 -2.45 1.56 15.13
C TYR A 418 -1.46 2.17 16.11
N LYS A 419 -1.90 3.15 16.90
CA LYS A 419 -1.07 3.89 17.89
C LYS A 419 0.25 4.40 17.27
N GLY A 420 0.17 4.94 16.05
CA GLY A 420 1.32 5.49 15.32
C GLY A 420 2.32 4.46 14.76
N LYS A 421 1.99 3.17 14.72
CA LYS A 421 2.85 2.11 14.16
C LYS A 421 2.15 1.35 13.05
N ILE A 422 2.90 0.87 12.05
CA ILE A 422 2.39 -0.16 11.13
C ILE A 422 2.33 -1.49 11.89
N VAL A 423 1.11 -1.99 12.06
CA VAL A 423 0.83 -3.28 12.72
C VAL A 423 0.59 -4.41 11.72
N GLN A 424 0.31 -4.09 10.46
CA GLN A 424 0.18 -5.08 9.38
C GLN A 424 0.50 -4.43 8.04
N SER A 425 1.15 -5.20 7.17
CA SER A 425 1.33 -4.86 5.75
C SER A 425 0.94 -6.06 4.89
N VAL A 426 -0.08 -5.88 4.06
CA VAL A 426 -0.57 -6.88 3.11
C VAL A 426 -0.02 -6.57 1.73
N PRO A 427 0.92 -7.38 1.18
CA PRO A 427 1.30 -7.25 -0.21
C PRO A 427 0.19 -7.78 -1.12
N VAL A 428 -0.25 -6.94 -2.06
CA VAL A 428 -1.10 -7.34 -3.18
C VAL A 428 -0.21 -7.38 -4.41
N TYR A 429 0.12 -8.59 -4.84
CA TYR A 429 0.99 -8.83 -5.99
C TYR A 429 0.26 -8.54 -7.29
N THR A 430 0.97 -7.87 -8.20
CA THR A 430 0.50 -7.55 -9.53
C THR A 430 1.41 -8.14 -10.60
N PHE A 431 0.84 -8.30 -11.79
CA PHE A 431 1.58 -8.67 -12.98
C PHE A 431 1.08 -7.84 -14.17
N ILE A 432 1.99 -7.23 -14.90
CA ILE A 432 1.69 -6.45 -16.11
C ILE A 432 1.93 -7.35 -17.32
N ASP A 433 0.87 -7.62 -18.07
CA ASP A 433 0.96 -8.33 -19.34
C ASP A 433 1.04 -7.38 -20.54
N ASP A 434 0.94 -7.91 -21.76
CA ASP A 434 1.01 -7.11 -22.98
C ASP A 434 -0.24 -6.25 -23.20
N THR A 435 -1.17 -6.25 -22.24
CA THR A 435 -2.27 -5.27 -22.16
C THR A 435 -1.88 -3.99 -21.40
N HIS A 436 -0.62 -3.87 -20.95
CA HIS A 436 0.00 -2.65 -20.39
C HIS A 436 -0.76 -2.02 -19.21
N ARG A 437 -1.43 -2.84 -18.40
CA ARG A 437 -2.07 -2.46 -17.14
C ARG A 437 -1.71 -3.45 -16.03
N PRO A 438 -1.77 -3.05 -14.76
CA PRO A 438 -1.68 -4.00 -13.66
C PRO A 438 -2.87 -4.97 -13.66
N ASP A 439 -2.58 -6.26 -13.59
CA ASP A 439 -3.51 -7.31 -13.16
C ASP A 439 -3.10 -7.84 -11.79
N ILE A 440 -4.04 -8.44 -11.06
CA ILE A 440 -3.73 -9.18 -9.84
C ILE A 440 -2.96 -10.44 -10.24
N ALA A 441 -1.81 -10.64 -9.62
CA ALA A 441 -0.98 -11.80 -9.90
C ALA A 441 -1.74 -13.09 -9.57
N THR A 442 -1.67 -14.07 -10.48
CA THR A 442 -2.10 -15.45 -10.19
C THR A 442 -1.30 -16.04 -9.03
N ALA A 443 -1.80 -17.10 -8.41
CA ALA A 443 -1.10 -17.77 -7.30
C ALA A 443 0.35 -18.17 -7.64
N ALA A 444 0.59 -18.64 -8.87
CA ALA A 444 1.92 -19.00 -9.36
C ALA A 444 2.83 -17.77 -9.53
N GLN A 445 2.32 -16.68 -10.09
CA GLN A 445 3.07 -15.42 -10.22
C GLN A 445 3.40 -14.83 -8.85
N ALA A 446 2.43 -14.79 -7.93
CA ALA A 446 2.64 -14.33 -6.56
C ALA A 446 3.68 -15.19 -5.82
N GLN A 447 3.63 -16.51 -5.98
CA GLN A 447 4.65 -17.41 -5.42
C GLN A 447 6.05 -17.16 -6.01
N ALA A 448 6.15 -16.92 -7.32
CA ALA A 448 7.42 -16.59 -7.97
C ALA A 448 8.01 -15.28 -7.43
N ILE A 449 7.18 -14.24 -7.28
CA ILE A 449 7.59 -12.96 -6.69
C ILE A 449 8.10 -13.18 -5.26
N ARG A 450 7.30 -13.83 -4.40
CA ARG A 450 7.66 -14.12 -3.00
C ARG A 450 9.00 -14.83 -2.90
N LYS A 451 9.22 -15.88 -3.70
CA LYS A 451 10.47 -16.63 -3.70
C LYS A 451 11.67 -15.78 -4.09
N ALA A 452 11.48 -14.78 -4.96
CA ALA A 452 12.55 -13.92 -5.43
C ALA A 452 12.91 -12.82 -4.41
N ILE A 453 11.93 -12.28 -3.68
CA ILE A 453 12.13 -11.10 -2.81
C ILE A 453 12.25 -11.43 -1.32
N TYR A 454 11.70 -12.56 -0.87
CA TYR A 454 11.74 -12.97 0.53
C TYR A 454 12.79 -14.03 0.77
N LEU A 455 14.00 -13.57 1.09
CA LEU A 455 15.10 -14.45 1.46
C LEU A 455 15.14 -14.62 2.98
N ASP A 456 15.12 -15.86 3.45
CA ASP A 456 15.15 -16.18 4.89
C ASP A 456 16.30 -15.46 5.62
N ARG A 457 17.48 -15.35 4.98
CA ARG A 457 18.66 -14.66 5.55
C ARG A 457 18.43 -13.17 5.81
N LEU A 458 17.52 -12.53 5.08
CA LEU A 458 17.20 -11.10 5.21
C LEU A 458 16.02 -10.85 6.16
N LEU A 459 15.14 -11.85 6.34
CA LEU A 459 13.94 -11.72 7.17
C LEU A 459 14.11 -12.28 8.59
N PHE A 460 14.81 -13.41 8.76
CA PHE A 460 14.80 -14.18 10.01
C PHE A 460 16.18 -14.31 10.67
N HIS A 461 17.11 -13.40 10.39
CA HIS A 461 18.43 -13.40 11.02
C HIS A 461 18.40 -12.71 12.39
N THR A 462 19.30 -13.13 13.28
CA THR A 462 19.61 -12.40 14.51
C THR A 462 20.50 -11.22 14.17
N GLN A 463 20.12 -10.03 14.62
CA GLN A 463 20.83 -8.78 14.38
C GLN A 463 21.46 -8.23 15.65
#